data_AF-A0A7Y2YSH6-F1
#
_entry.id   AF-A0A7Y2YSH6-F1
#
_cell.length_a   1.000
_cell.length_b   1.000
_cell.length_c   1.000
_cell.angle_alpha   90.00
_cell.angle_beta   90.00
_cell.angle_gamma   90.00
#
_symmetry.space_group_name_H-M   'P 1'
#
loop_
_entity.id
_entity.type
_entity.pdbx_description
1 polymer ?
#
loop_
_entity_poly.entity_id
_entity_poly.type
_entity_poly.pdbx_seq_one_letter_code
_entity_poly.pdbx_strand_id
1 'polypeptide(L)' 'LTLSWLLDRYQFITLPGDVYFIDHLPVDTNLLDVGFIVLASLAIAFVATIYPARRAADYTPVEAIRHE' A
#
# COMPACT_ATOMS: atom_id res chain seq x y z
N LEU A 1 3.22 7.80 -5.27
CA LEU A 1 2.83 9.20 -5.53
C LEU A 1 4.00 10.01 -6.10
N THR A 2 5.10 10.20 -5.37
CA THR A 2 6.28 10.97 -5.84
C THR A 2 6.91 10.39 -7.10
N LEU A 3 7.01 9.07 -7.23
CA LEU A 3 7.50 8.40 -8.44
C LEU A 3 6.59 8.62 -9.65
N SER A 4 5.26 8.49 -9.49
CA SER A 4 4.29 8.79 -10.54
C SER A 4 4.36 10.25 -10.98
N TRP A 5 4.46 11.17 -10.02
CA TRP A 5 4.59 12.60 -10.30
C TRP A 5 5.89 12.93 -11.04
N LEU A 6 7.00 12.29 -10.68
CA LEU A 6 8.27 12.45 -11.38
C LEU A 6 8.20 11.93 -12.83
N LEU A 7 7.54 10.78 -13.04
CA LEU A 7 7.32 10.18 -14.35
C LEU A 7 6.46 11.07 -15.25
N ASP A 8 5.39 11.65 -14.72
CA ASP A 8 4.55 12.62 -15.42
C ASP A 8 5.33 13.90 -15.76
N ARG A 9 6.14 14.40 -14.83
CA ARG A 9 6.88 15.67 -14.98
C ARG A 9 8.10 15.60 -15.90
N TYR A 10 8.78 14.44 -15.96
CA TYR A 10 10.07 14.29 -16.64
C TYR A 10 10.03 13.35 -17.86
N GLN A 11 8.94 12.63 -18.13
CA GLN A 11 8.75 11.78 -19.32
C GLN A 11 10.02 11.03 -19.77
N PHE A 12 10.68 10.32 -18.84
CA PHE A 12 11.96 9.63 -19.08
C PHE A 12 11.92 8.57 -20.18
N ILE A 13 10.72 8.18 -20.65
CA ILE A 13 10.49 7.16 -21.67
C ILE A 13 9.85 7.84 -22.89
N THR A 14 10.69 8.36 -23.78
CA THR A 14 10.28 8.73 -25.13
C THR A 14 10.13 7.44 -25.95
N LEU A 15 8.91 7.09 -26.35
CA LEU A 15 8.73 5.99 -27.30
C LEU A 15 9.18 6.47 -28.68
N PRO A 16 10.00 5.69 -29.43
CA PRO A 16 10.31 6.04 -30.81
C PRO A 16 8.98 6.07 -31.59
N GLY A 17 8.58 7.27 -32.01
CA GLY A 17 7.29 7.55 -32.69
C GLY A 17 7.10 6.84 -34.03
N ASP A 18 8.06 6.00 -34.44
CA ASP A 18 8.01 5.16 -35.64
C ASP A 18 7.25 3.83 -35.40
N VAL A 19 7.01 3.44 -34.13
CA VAL A 19 6.35 2.16 -33.78
C VAL A 19 5.14 2.33 -32.85
N TYR A 20 5.09 3.42 -32.06
CA TYR A 20 3.99 3.68 -31.12
C TYR A 20 3.41 5.08 -31.34
N PHE A 21 2.08 5.14 -31.48
CA PHE A 21 1.30 6.38 -31.69
C PHE A 21 1.24 7.32 -30.47
N ILE A 22 1.93 6.98 -29.37
CA ILE A 22 1.84 7.68 -28.10
C ILE A 22 3.26 8.10 -27.69
N ASP A 23 3.49 9.41 -27.58
CA ASP A 23 4.82 10.00 -27.36
C ASP A 23 5.38 9.74 -25.94
N HIS A 24 4.50 9.36 -25.00
CA HIS A 24 4.81 9.18 -23.58
C HIS A 24 3.82 8.23 -22.92
N LEU A 25 4.24 7.55 -21.85
CA LEU A 25 3.35 6.70 -21.06
C LEU A 25 2.49 7.59 -20.13
N PRO A 26 1.17 7.70 -20.33
CA PRO A 26 0.32 8.52 -19.47
C PRO A 26 0.18 7.84 -18.10
N VAL A 27 0.73 8.47 -17.06
CA VAL A 27 0.60 8.00 -15.68
C VAL A 27 -0.52 8.78 -15.00
N ASP A 28 -1.75 8.27 -15.08
CA ASP A 28 -2.88 8.85 -14.34
C ASP A 28 -2.88 8.33 -12.90
N THR A 29 -2.69 9.24 -11.94
CA THR A 29 -2.67 8.89 -10.51
C THR A 29 -3.82 9.59 -9.81
N ASN A 30 -4.88 8.82 -9.52
CA ASN A 30 -6.02 9.32 -8.77
C ASN A 30 -5.77 9.22 -7.26
N LEU A 31 -5.79 10.36 -6.57
CA LEU A 31 -5.61 10.42 -5.12
C LEU A 31 -6.72 9.70 -4.34
N LEU A 32 -7.94 9.63 -4.89
CA LEU A 32 -9.06 8.92 -4.26
C LEU A 32 -8.78 7.42 -4.20
N ASP A 33 -8.29 6.83 -5.29
CA ASP A 33 -7.94 5.41 -5.33
C ASP A 33 -6.84 5.07 -4.32
N VAL A 34 -5.84 5.94 -4.20
CA VAL A 34 -4.80 5.81 -3.17
C VAL A 34 -5.39 5.90 -1.77
N GLY A 35 -6.32 6.82 -1.53
CA GLY A 35 -7.03 6.94 -0.26
C GLY A 35 -7.80 5.66 0.09
N PHE A 36 -8.53 5.09 -0.88
CA PHE A 36 -9.24 3.82 -0.70
C PHE A 36 -8.30 2.67 -0.40
N ILE A 37 -7.17 2.56 -1.10
CA ILE A 37 -6.16 1.51 -0.85
C ILE A 37 -5.64 1.62 0.58
N VAL A 38 -5.25 2.81 1.04
CA VAL A 38 -4.74 3.02 2.40
C VAL A 38 -5.79 2.64 3.45
N LEU A 39 -7.04 3.09 3.28
CA LEU A 39 -8.13 2.77 4.19
C LEU A 39 -8.43 1.27 4.21
N ALA A 40 -8.48 0.62 3.05
CA ALA A 40 -8.72 -0.80 2.93
C ALA A 40 -7.60 -1.61 3.60
N SER A 41 -6.33 -1.27 3.35
CA SER A 41 -5.18 -1.91 3.98
C SER A 41 -5.21 -1.79 5.50
N LEU A 42 -5.50 -0.58 6.03
CA LEU A 42 -5.63 -0.36 7.48
C LEU A 42 -6.79 -1.16 8.07
N ALA A 43 -7.96 -1.15 7.41
CA ALA A 43 -9.12 -1.89 7.88
C ALA A 43 -8.85 -3.40 7.93
N ILE A 44 -8.25 -3.96 6.88
CA ILE A 44 -7.89 -5.38 6.81
C ILE A 44 -6.87 -5.72 7.91
N ALA A 45 -5.81 -4.93 8.05
CA ALA A 45 -4.79 -5.16 9.08
C ALA A 45 -5.38 -5.09 10.49
N PHE A 46 -6.26 -4.12 10.74
CA PHE A 46 -6.94 -3.97 12.02
C PHE A 46 -7.81 -5.19 12.32
N VAL A 47 -8.68 -5.59 11.39
CA VAL A 47 -9.58 -6.74 11.54
C VAL A 47 -8.79 -8.03 11.74
N ALA A 48 -7.73 -8.24 10.96
CA ALA A 48 -6.86 -9.40 11.09
C ALA A 48 -6.20 -9.49 12.48
N THR A 49 -5.92 -8.35 13.11
CA THR A 49 -5.27 -8.29 14.43
C THR A 49 -6.25 -8.52 15.59
N ILE A 50 -7.57 -8.42 15.37
CA ILE A 50 -8.57 -8.64 16.42
C ILE A 50 -8.48 -10.07 16.99
N TYR A 51 -8.37 -11.09 16.13
CA TYR A 51 -8.28 -12.48 16.57
C TYR A 51 -7.05 -12.77 17.44
N PRO A 52 -5.81 -12.47 17.00
CA PRO A 52 -4.63 -12.70 17.83
C PRO A 52 -4.59 -11.80 19.07
N ALA A 53 -5.09 -10.55 19.00
CA ALA A 53 -5.15 -9.67 20.18
C ALA A 53 -6.10 -10.20 21.25
N ARG A 54 -7.26 -10.72 20.85
CA ARG A 54 -8.20 -11.38 21.78
C ARG A 54 -7.57 -12.62 22.40
N ARG A 55 -6.96 -13.47 21.58
CA ARG A 55 -6.24 -14.66 22.07
C ARG A 55 -5.12 -14.28 23.04
N ALA A 56 -4.37 -13.21 22.75
CA ALA A 56 -3.31 -12.69 23.61
C ALA A 56 -3.83 -12.20 24.98
N ALA A 57 -4.98 -11.53 24.99
CA ALA A 57 -5.61 -11.03 26.21
C ALA A 57 -6.13 -12.14 27.14
N ASP A 58 -6.49 -13.30 26.59
CA ASP A 58 -6.94 -14.46 27.35
C ASP A 58 -5.78 -15.26 27.99
N TYR A 59 -4.51 -15.01 27.60
CA TYR A 59 -3.37 -15.59 28.29
C TYR A 59 -3.13 -14.87 29.63
N THR A 60 -3.28 -15.61 30.74
CA THR A 60 -3.00 -15.10 32.09
C THR A 60 -1.55 -14.62 32.19
N PRO A 61 -1.29 -13.36 32.60
CA PRO A 61 0.07 -12.78 32.60
C PRO A 61 1.05 -13.47 33.55
N VAL A 62 0.55 -14.31 34.46
CA VAL A 62 1.35 -15.06 35.43
C VAL A 62 2.08 -16.27 34.81
N GLU A 63 1.54 -16.89 33.76
CA GLU A 63 2.19 -18.04 33.11
C GLU A 63 3.35 -17.63 32.19
N ALA A 64 3.29 -16.43 31.59
CA ALA A 64 4.30 -15.95 30.65
C ALA A 64 5.65 -15.63 31.33
N ILE A 65 5.63 -15.15 32.58
CA ILE A 65 6.84 -14.84 33.37
C ILE A 65 7.41 -16.10 34.07
N ARG A 66 6.59 -17.12 34.35
CA ARG A 66 7.03 -18.35 35.04
C ARG A 66 7.71 -19.38 34.12
N HIS A 67 7.72 -19.14 32.81
CA HIS A 67 8.40 -19.97 31.81
C HIS A 67 9.72 -19.37 31.32
N GLU A 68 10.20 -18.29 31.96
CA GLU A 68 11.60 -17.87 31.97
C GLU A 68 12.31 -18.45 33.21
#